data_AF-A0A963R2Q8-F1
#
_entry.id   AF-A0A963R2Q8-F1
#
_cell.length_a   1.000
_cell.length_b   1.000
_cell.length_c   1.000
_cell.angle_alpha   90.00
_cell.angle_beta   90.00
_cell.angle_gamma   90.00
#
_symmetry.space_group_name_H-M   'P 1'
#
loop_
_entity.id
_entity.type
_entity.pdbx_description
1 polymer ?
#
loop_
_entity_poly.entity_id
_entity_poly.type
_entity_poly.pdbx_seq_one_letter_code
_entity_poly.pdbx_strand_id
1 'polypeptide(L)'
;PWYLADGYPEGYYFDTYAADPKLARERIGRVIGSESLLLTGTVDLEIQSGKAVGARNAITAIDGRGAIRGSYDKAHLVPYGEYVPMRGLLEPLGIARFVPGDIEFWPGPGPRTLNLGKWGKAGMLVCYEVIFPGEVTQAGHRPDYLFNPSNDGWYGSWGPPQFLSHARMRAIEEGLPVLRATTTGISAVIDARGRVLQSLPSHVAGVLAGRIPPPLEPTLFARFGNLLSLGWGALALLLSVVASRRARG
;
A
#
# COMPACT_ATOMS: atom_id res chain seq x y z
N PRO A 1 -12.90 -5.76 3.39
CA PRO A 1 -13.87 -6.89 3.48
C PRO A 1 -13.20 -8.20 3.04
N TRP A 2 -13.39 -9.28 3.79
CA TRP A 2 -12.89 -10.62 3.41
C TRP A 2 -13.82 -11.37 2.46
N TYR A 3 -15.13 -11.09 2.56
CA TYR A 3 -16.16 -11.78 1.80
C TYR A 3 -16.13 -11.61 0.27
N LEU A 4 -15.16 -10.87 -0.27
CA LEU A 4 -15.03 -10.70 -1.72
C LEU A 4 -14.22 -11.83 -2.37
N ALA A 5 -13.46 -12.61 -1.62
CA ALA A 5 -12.75 -13.76 -2.15
C ALA A 5 -13.64 -15.01 -2.18
N ASP A 6 -13.38 -15.91 -3.13
CA ASP A 6 -14.03 -17.21 -3.23
C ASP A 6 -13.26 -18.26 -2.41
N GLY A 7 -13.91 -19.40 -2.11
CA GLY A 7 -13.24 -20.58 -1.54
C GLY A 7 -13.22 -20.67 -0.02
N TYR A 8 -13.89 -19.77 0.70
CA TYR A 8 -14.05 -19.91 2.14
C TYR A 8 -15.23 -20.83 2.51
N PRO A 9 -15.21 -21.44 3.71
CA PRO A 9 -16.38 -22.11 4.25
C PRO A 9 -17.58 -21.17 4.31
N GLU A 10 -18.79 -21.70 4.09
CA GLU A 10 -20.04 -20.93 4.01
C GLU A 10 -20.25 -19.96 5.19
N GLY A 11 -19.85 -20.37 6.39
CA GLY A 11 -19.98 -19.55 7.60
C GLY A 11 -19.23 -18.22 7.55
N TYR A 12 -18.18 -18.09 6.73
CA TYR A 12 -17.46 -16.82 6.54
C TYR A 12 -18.19 -15.83 5.62
N TYR A 13 -19.26 -16.28 4.96
CA TYR A 13 -20.07 -15.48 4.07
C TYR A 13 -21.41 -15.04 4.68
N PHE A 14 -21.78 -15.42 5.89
CA PHE A 14 -23.10 -15.08 6.44
C PHE A 14 -23.41 -13.58 6.51
N ASP A 15 -22.40 -12.73 6.69
CA ASP A 15 -22.53 -11.26 6.65
C ASP A 15 -22.45 -10.67 5.24
N THR A 16 -22.28 -11.54 4.24
CA THR A 16 -22.21 -11.19 2.81
C THR A 16 -23.60 -11.17 2.23
N TYR A 17 -23.83 -10.33 1.23
CA TYR A 17 -25.11 -10.32 0.54
C TYR A 17 -25.46 -11.71 -0.02
N ALA A 18 -26.60 -12.25 0.42
CA ALA A 18 -27.08 -13.59 0.08
C ALA A 18 -26.10 -14.72 0.42
N ALA A 19 -25.13 -14.50 1.32
CA ALA A 19 -24.03 -15.41 1.60
C ALA A 19 -23.24 -15.86 0.35
N ASP A 20 -23.25 -15.05 -0.72
CA ASP A 20 -22.62 -15.36 -1.99
C ASP A 20 -21.56 -14.29 -2.33
N PRO A 21 -20.26 -14.64 -2.28
CA PRO A 21 -19.19 -13.70 -2.61
C PRO A 21 -19.24 -13.24 -4.07
N LYS A 22 -19.66 -14.10 -5.00
CA LYS A 22 -19.81 -13.77 -6.42
C LYS A 22 -20.93 -12.75 -6.61
N LEU A 23 -22.09 -12.99 -6.01
CA LEU A 23 -23.22 -12.06 -6.11
C LEU A 23 -22.88 -10.69 -5.48
N ALA A 24 -22.13 -10.69 -4.37
CA ALA A 24 -21.62 -9.45 -3.78
C ALA A 24 -20.71 -8.69 -4.76
N ARG A 25 -19.75 -9.37 -5.41
CA ARG A 25 -18.89 -8.74 -6.43
C ARG A 25 -19.69 -8.26 -7.65
N GLU A 26 -20.67 -9.01 -8.13
CA GLU A 26 -21.53 -8.60 -9.25
C GLU A 26 -22.37 -7.36 -8.92
N ARG A 27 -22.80 -7.19 -7.66
CA ARG A 27 -23.46 -5.96 -7.20
C ARG A 27 -22.50 -4.78 -7.19
N ILE A 28 -21.28 -4.96 -6.72
CA ILE A 28 -20.23 -3.94 -6.79
C ILE A 28 -19.97 -3.56 -8.25
N GLY A 29 -19.80 -4.54 -9.14
CA GLY A 29 -19.62 -4.34 -10.59
C GLY A 29 -20.73 -3.49 -11.21
N ARG A 30 -21.99 -3.79 -10.88
CA ARG A 30 -23.16 -3.00 -11.33
C ARG A 30 -23.13 -1.56 -10.86
N VAL A 31 -22.66 -1.29 -9.64
CA VAL A 31 -22.58 0.07 -9.08
C VAL A 31 -21.46 0.88 -9.71
N ILE A 32 -20.28 0.27 -9.91
CA ILE A 32 -19.13 0.99 -10.50
C ILE A 32 -19.27 1.19 -12.01
N GLY A 33 -20.09 0.38 -12.67
CA GLY A 33 -20.37 0.44 -14.11
C GLY A 33 -19.52 -0.54 -14.92
N SER A 34 -20.06 -1.01 -16.05
CA SER A 34 -19.48 -2.08 -16.89
C SER A 34 -18.10 -1.75 -17.46
N GLU A 35 -17.78 -0.47 -17.62
CA GLU A 35 -16.53 0.03 -18.21
C GLU A 35 -15.52 0.49 -17.16
N SER A 36 -15.75 0.19 -15.89
CA SER A 36 -14.96 0.63 -14.74
C SER A 36 -14.16 -0.50 -14.10
N LEU A 37 -13.17 -0.09 -13.32
CA LEU A 37 -12.40 -0.95 -12.43
C LEU A 37 -12.34 -0.30 -11.05
N LEU A 38 -12.59 -1.08 -10.02
CA LEU A 38 -12.44 -0.70 -8.62
C LEU A 38 -11.19 -1.33 -8.04
N LEU A 39 -10.31 -0.51 -7.48
CA LEU A 39 -9.26 -0.96 -6.55
C LEU A 39 -9.76 -0.72 -5.13
N THR A 40 -9.88 -1.77 -4.33
CA THR A 40 -10.32 -1.66 -2.92
C THR A 40 -9.42 -2.48 -2.01
N GLY A 41 -9.24 -2.00 -0.77
CA GLY A 41 -8.61 -2.81 0.28
C GLY A 41 -9.51 -3.99 0.69
N THR A 42 -8.94 -5.17 0.84
CA THR A 42 -9.58 -6.41 1.30
C THR A 42 -8.76 -7.06 2.42
N VAL A 43 -9.36 -8.02 3.11
CA VAL A 43 -8.66 -8.87 4.07
C VAL A 43 -8.82 -10.28 3.57
N ASP A 44 -7.78 -10.88 3.00
CA ASP A 44 -7.89 -12.20 2.39
C ASP A 44 -7.51 -13.24 3.44
N LEU A 45 -8.43 -14.13 3.79
CA LEU A 45 -8.24 -15.16 4.82
C LEU A 45 -7.45 -16.34 4.26
N GLU A 46 -6.57 -16.88 5.09
CA GLU A 46 -5.85 -18.13 4.85
C GLU A 46 -6.58 -19.25 5.59
N ILE A 47 -7.20 -20.16 4.84
CA ILE A 47 -8.02 -21.24 5.39
C ILE A 47 -7.25 -22.56 5.38
N GLN A 48 -7.17 -23.22 6.53
CA GLN A 48 -6.67 -24.57 6.67
C GLN A 48 -7.67 -25.42 7.44
N SER A 49 -8.03 -26.60 6.92
CA SER A 49 -8.99 -27.52 7.55
C SER A 49 -10.32 -26.85 7.95
N GLY A 50 -10.82 -25.94 7.12
CA GLY A 50 -12.10 -25.23 7.34
C GLY A 50 -12.04 -24.09 8.37
N LYS A 51 -10.86 -23.69 8.85
CA LYS A 51 -10.66 -22.60 9.80
C LYS A 51 -9.66 -21.59 9.26
N ALA A 52 -9.87 -20.31 9.57
CA ALA A 52 -8.88 -19.28 9.30
C ALA A 52 -7.67 -19.43 10.22
N VAL A 53 -6.49 -19.59 9.63
CA VAL A 53 -5.19 -19.71 10.32
C VAL A 53 -4.30 -18.49 10.13
N GLY A 54 -4.67 -17.60 9.21
CA GLY A 54 -3.96 -16.37 8.89
C GLY A 54 -4.83 -15.44 8.06
N ALA A 55 -4.34 -14.24 7.81
CA ALA A 55 -4.97 -13.28 6.89
C ALA A 55 -3.92 -12.47 6.13
N ARG A 56 -4.33 -11.80 5.06
CA ARG A 56 -3.50 -10.87 4.30
C ARG A 56 -4.22 -9.55 4.15
N ASN A 57 -3.49 -8.46 4.31
CA ASN A 57 -4.01 -7.13 4.03
C ASN A 57 -3.78 -6.88 2.55
N ALA A 58 -4.86 -6.87 1.77
CA ALA A 58 -4.77 -6.96 0.33
C ALA A 58 -5.42 -5.75 -0.37
N ILE A 59 -5.05 -5.54 -1.62
CA ILE A 59 -5.77 -4.68 -2.57
C ILE A 59 -6.30 -5.61 -3.65
N THR A 60 -7.61 -5.58 -3.87
CA THR A 60 -8.27 -6.38 -4.92
C THR A 60 -8.82 -5.46 -6.01
N ALA A 61 -8.54 -5.82 -7.26
CA ALA A 61 -9.06 -5.16 -8.46
C ALA A 61 -10.31 -5.89 -8.95
N ILE A 62 -11.46 -5.20 -9.00
CA ILE A 62 -12.75 -5.76 -9.42
C ILE A 62 -13.28 -4.97 -10.61
N ASP A 63 -13.66 -5.64 -11.69
CA ASP A 63 -14.24 -4.98 -12.86
C ASP A 63 -15.76 -4.79 -12.78
N GLY A 64 -16.32 -4.09 -13.76
CA GLY A 64 -17.76 -3.84 -13.88
C GLY A 64 -18.65 -5.10 -14.01
N ARG A 65 -18.06 -6.29 -14.21
CA ARG A 65 -18.77 -7.59 -14.21
C ARG A 65 -18.62 -8.34 -12.89
N GLY A 66 -17.93 -7.77 -11.91
CA GLY A 66 -17.63 -8.43 -10.63
C GLY A 66 -16.47 -9.42 -10.69
N ALA A 67 -15.70 -9.44 -11.78
CA ALA A 67 -14.55 -10.33 -11.89
C ALA A 67 -13.32 -9.71 -11.20
N ILE A 68 -12.61 -10.53 -10.43
CA ILE A 68 -11.31 -10.15 -9.87
C ILE A 68 -10.27 -10.16 -11.01
N ARG A 69 -9.61 -9.02 -11.21
CA ARG A 69 -8.60 -8.82 -12.28
C ARG A 69 -7.16 -8.89 -11.77
N GLY A 70 -6.98 -8.87 -10.45
CA GLY A 70 -5.70 -9.04 -9.78
C GLY A 70 -5.81 -8.61 -8.33
N SER A 71 -4.88 -9.11 -7.52
CA SER A 71 -4.76 -8.73 -6.12
C SER A 71 -3.29 -8.49 -5.75
N TYR A 72 -3.08 -7.70 -4.70
CA TYR A 72 -1.77 -7.44 -4.10
C TYR A 72 -1.86 -7.63 -2.60
N ASP A 73 -0.95 -8.41 -2.03
CA ASP A 73 -0.81 -8.59 -0.59
C ASP A 73 0.29 -7.68 -0.05
N LYS A 74 -0.03 -6.94 1.01
CA LYS A 74 0.89 -6.05 1.71
C LYS A 74 2.15 -6.80 2.15
N ALA A 75 3.31 -6.31 1.73
CA ALA A 75 4.61 -6.87 2.05
C ALA A 75 5.15 -6.38 3.41
N HIS A 76 5.11 -5.06 3.66
CA HIS A 76 5.57 -4.51 4.94
C HIS A 76 4.44 -4.40 5.96
N LEU A 77 4.42 -5.34 6.89
CA LEU A 77 3.45 -5.34 7.99
C LEU A 77 3.85 -4.34 9.08
N VAL A 78 2.85 -3.74 9.73
CA VAL A 78 3.05 -2.84 10.87
C VAL A 78 3.32 -3.67 12.12
N PRO A 79 4.49 -3.54 12.77
CA PRO A 79 4.78 -4.22 14.03
C PRO A 79 3.76 -3.87 15.11
N TYR A 80 3.34 -4.86 15.89
CA TYR A 80 2.31 -4.78 16.95
C TYR A 80 0.89 -4.41 16.48
N GLY A 81 0.74 -3.92 15.25
CA GLY A 81 -0.57 -3.70 14.61
C GLY A 81 -1.06 -4.94 13.87
N GLU A 82 -0.23 -5.48 12.97
CA GLU A 82 -0.55 -6.60 12.06
C GLU A 82 0.10 -7.94 12.49
N TYR A 83 1.17 -7.89 13.29
CA TYR A 83 1.85 -9.08 13.86
C TYR A 83 2.55 -8.73 15.18
N VAL A 84 2.97 -9.73 15.96
CA VAL A 84 3.78 -9.53 17.18
C VAL A 84 5.25 -9.90 16.89
N PRO A 85 6.20 -8.95 16.91
CA PRO A 85 7.62 -9.26 16.81
C PRO A 85 8.08 -10.21 17.91
N MET A 86 8.99 -11.15 17.61
CA MET A 86 9.58 -12.06 18.61
C MET A 86 8.53 -12.73 19.52
N ARG A 87 7.41 -13.15 18.94
CA ARG A 87 6.24 -13.71 19.62
C ARG A 87 6.57 -14.64 20.79
N GLY A 88 7.43 -15.63 20.56
CA GLY A 88 7.80 -16.63 21.58
C GLY A 88 8.47 -16.06 22.84
N LEU A 89 9.01 -14.84 22.77
CA LEU A 89 9.57 -14.13 23.92
C LEU A 89 8.58 -13.12 24.53
N LEU A 90 7.80 -12.42 23.70
CA LEU A 90 6.96 -11.30 24.13
C LEU A 90 5.55 -11.71 24.59
N GLU A 91 4.94 -12.75 24.01
CA GLU A 91 3.62 -13.21 24.44
C GLU A 91 3.61 -13.77 25.87
N PRO A 92 4.61 -14.56 26.32
CA PRO A 92 4.69 -14.98 27.72
C PRO A 92 4.84 -13.82 28.72
N LEU A 93 5.28 -12.64 28.24
CA LEU A 93 5.40 -11.41 29.02
C LEU A 93 4.13 -10.54 28.99
N GLY A 94 3.04 -11.03 28.37
CA GLY A 94 1.76 -10.33 28.30
C GLY A 94 1.66 -9.26 27.21
N ILE A 95 2.59 -9.20 26.27
CA ILE A 95 2.54 -8.26 25.15
C ILE A 95 1.69 -8.86 24.02
N ALA A 96 0.55 -8.22 23.75
CA ALA A 96 -0.38 -8.59 22.69
C ALA A 96 -0.46 -7.51 21.61
N ARG A 97 -1.16 -7.81 20.50
CA ARG A 97 -1.42 -6.83 19.43
C ARG A 97 -2.30 -5.68 19.92
N PHE A 98 -2.06 -4.49 19.37
CA PHE A 98 -2.86 -3.29 19.65
C PHE A 98 -4.17 -3.22 18.86
N VAL A 99 -4.36 -4.12 17.89
CA VAL A 99 -5.56 -4.20 17.05
C VAL A 99 -6.36 -5.45 17.44
N PRO A 100 -7.70 -5.35 17.63
CA PRO A 100 -8.54 -6.51 17.95
C PRO A 100 -8.48 -7.59 16.86
N GLY A 101 -8.33 -8.85 17.28
CA GLY A 101 -8.36 -10.03 16.40
C GLY A 101 -7.21 -11.00 16.65
N ASP A 102 -7.53 -12.29 16.73
CA ASP A 102 -6.57 -13.35 17.06
C ASP A 102 -5.80 -13.89 15.82
N ILE A 103 -6.20 -13.46 14.62
CA ILE A 103 -5.61 -13.93 13.36
C ILE A 103 -4.44 -13.02 12.97
N GLU A 104 -3.26 -13.61 12.83
CA GLU A 104 -2.06 -12.92 12.35
C GLU A 104 -2.12 -12.61 10.86
N PHE A 105 -1.58 -11.45 10.49
CA PHE A 105 -1.38 -11.13 9.09
C PHE A 105 -0.06 -11.73 8.59
N TRP A 106 -0.09 -12.30 7.39
CA TRP A 106 1.08 -12.83 6.70
C TRP A 106 1.56 -11.85 5.63
N PRO A 107 2.87 -11.61 5.52
CA PRO A 107 3.42 -10.67 4.55
C PRO A 107 3.28 -11.22 3.12
N GLY A 108 3.01 -10.32 2.18
CA GLY A 108 3.11 -10.54 0.75
C GLY A 108 4.55 -10.62 0.25
N PRO A 109 4.76 -10.95 -1.04
CA PRO A 109 6.07 -11.26 -1.61
C PRO A 109 6.96 -10.04 -1.93
N GLY A 110 6.55 -8.83 -1.53
CA GLY A 110 7.22 -7.57 -1.90
C GLY A 110 6.42 -6.74 -2.92
N PRO A 111 6.99 -5.61 -3.39
CA PRO A 111 6.32 -4.69 -4.30
C PRO A 111 5.87 -5.38 -5.59
N ARG A 112 4.62 -5.12 -6.01
CA ARG A 112 4.05 -5.63 -7.26
C ARG A 112 3.41 -4.55 -8.08
N THR A 113 3.57 -4.70 -9.39
CA THR A 113 2.88 -3.92 -10.40
C THR A 113 1.77 -4.78 -11.01
N LEU A 114 0.52 -4.33 -10.88
CA LEU A 114 -0.62 -4.97 -11.54
C LEU A 114 -0.86 -4.32 -12.90
N ASN A 115 -0.90 -5.13 -13.96
CA ASN A 115 -1.33 -4.67 -15.28
C ASN A 115 -2.86 -4.68 -15.36
N LEU A 116 -3.45 -3.49 -15.41
CA LEU A 116 -4.90 -3.30 -15.43
C LEU A 116 -5.39 -2.99 -16.85
N GLY A 117 -4.67 -3.39 -17.90
CA GLY A 117 -5.09 -3.20 -19.28
C GLY A 117 -5.29 -1.73 -19.64
N LYS A 118 -6.51 -1.33 -20.02
CA LYS A 118 -6.81 0.07 -20.43
C LYS A 118 -6.61 1.11 -19.33
N TRP A 119 -6.56 0.69 -18.06
CA TRP A 119 -6.32 1.58 -16.92
C TRP A 119 -4.83 1.76 -16.60
N GLY A 120 -3.93 1.09 -17.32
CA GLY A 120 -2.48 1.17 -17.13
C GLY A 120 -1.95 0.19 -16.08
N LYS A 121 -0.68 0.34 -15.73
CA LYS A 121 0.03 -0.49 -14.74
C LYS A 121 0.08 0.26 -13.41
N ALA A 122 -0.50 -0.34 -12.37
CA ALA A 122 -0.52 0.25 -11.02
C ALA A 122 0.49 -0.44 -10.11
N GLY A 123 1.39 0.33 -9.51
CA GLY A 123 2.19 -0.13 -8.37
C GLY A 123 1.38 0.00 -7.08
N MET A 124 1.33 -1.06 -6.29
CA MET A 124 0.47 -1.14 -5.11
C MET A 124 1.25 -0.89 -3.82
N LEU A 125 0.74 0.01 -2.96
CA LEU A 125 1.35 0.36 -1.68
C LEU A 125 0.28 0.46 -0.59
N VAL A 126 0.17 -0.50 0.31
CA VAL A 126 -0.81 -0.44 1.39
C VAL A 126 -0.28 0.37 2.56
N CYS A 127 -0.93 1.49 2.86
CA CYS A 127 -0.74 2.26 4.09
C CYS A 127 0.74 2.60 4.36
N TYR A 128 1.33 1.89 5.33
CA TYR A 128 2.69 2.01 5.83
C TYR A 128 3.79 1.81 4.77
N GLU A 129 3.52 1.05 3.71
CA GLU A 129 4.51 0.74 2.67
C GLU A 129 5.07 1.98 1.95
N VAL A 130 4.31 3.07 1.95
CA VAL A 130 4.71 4.34 1.29
C VAL A 130 5.93 5.01 1.94
N ILE A 131 6.31 4.61 3.17
CA ILE A 131 7.43 5.24 3.86
C ILE A 131 8.80 4.61 3.52
N PHE A 132 8.83 3.45 2.87
CA PHE A 132 10.05 2.69 2.61
C PHE A 132 10.69 3.08 1.26
N PRO A 133 11.83 3.81 1.27
CA PRO A 133 12.48 4.21 0.03
C PRO A 133 13.09 3.02 -0.72
N GLY A 134 12.92 2.99 -2.04
CA GLY A 134 13.45 1.93 -2.91
C GLY A 134 12.66 0.62 -2.89
N GLU A 135 11.58 0.54 -2.09
CA GLU A 135 10.73 -0.66 -1.96
C GLU A 135 9.29 -0.37 -2.38
N VAL A 136 9.10 0.51 -3.37
CA VAL A 136 7.76 0.93 -3.82
C VAL A 136 7.42 0.52 -5.25
N THR A 137 8.40 0.08 -6.04
CA THR A 137 8.20 -0.37 -7.41
C THR A 137 8.76 -1.78 -7.57
N GLN A 138 8.09 -2.61 -8.38
CA GLN A 138 8.57 -3.94 -8.70
C GLN A 138 9.77 -3.85 -9.65
N ALA A 139 10.88 -4.48 -9.28
CA ALA A 139 12.09 -4.53 -10.11
C ALA A 139 11.78 -5.10 -11.51
N GLY A 140 12.26 -4.41 -12.55
CA GLY A 140 12.01 -4.76 -13.95
C GLY A 140 10.58 -4.52 -14.45
N HIS A 141 9.66 -4.11 -13.59
CA HIS A 141 8.23 -3.95 -13.91
C HIS A 141 7.73 -2.59 -13.42
N ARG A 142 8.32 -1.52 -13.95
CA ARG A 142 7.94 -0.14 -13.58
C ARG A 142 6.45 0.12 -13.91
N PRO A 143 5.65 0.60 -12.94
CA PRO A 143 4.26 0.97 -13.18
C PRO A 143 4.14 2.34 -13.86
N ASP A 144 2.92 2.71 -14.25
CA ASP A 144 2.57 4.02 -14.79
C ASP A 144 2.19 5.00 -13.66
N TYR A 145 1.70 4.47 -12.54
CA TYR A 145 1.35 5.24 -11.33
C TYR A 145 1.40 4.35 -10.08
N LEU A 146 1.44 4.97 -8.91
CA LEU A 146 1.34 4.30 -7.62
C LEU A 146 -0.05 4.49 -7.02
N PHE A 147 -0.65 3.43 -6.49
CA PHE A 147 -1.91 3.47 -5.75
C PHE A 147 -1.63 3.17 -4.28
N ASN A 148 -2.01 4.11 -3.41
CA ASN A 148 -1.73 4.04 -1.98
C ASN A 148 -3.00 4.18 -1.14
N PRO A 149 -3.76 3.07 -0.95
CA PRO A 149 -4.85 3.05 0.01
C PRO A 149 -4.32 3.01 1.45
N SER A 150 -4.89 3.81 2.34
CA SER A 150 -4.45 3.89 3.75
C SER A 150 -5.61 4.08 4.72
N ASN A 151 -5.38 3.72 5.99
CA ASN A 151 -6.23 4.10 7.10
C ASN A 151 -5.38 4.78 8.17
N ASP A 152 -5.36 6.12 8.15
CA ASP A 152 -4.50 6.91 9.04
C ASP A 152 -5.14 7.18 10.42
N GLY A 153 -6.30 6.60 10.72
CA GLY A 153 -7.07 6.90 11.94
C GLY A 153 -6.34 6.61 13.26
N TRP A 154 -5.26 5.83 13.20
CA TRP A 154 -4.50 5.38 14.36
C TRP A 154 -3.35 6.33 14.77
N TYR A 155 -2.99 7.30 13.92
CA TYR A 155 -1.77 8.09 14.08
C TYR A 155 -2.00 9.51 14.62
N GLY A 156 -3.22 9.81 15.09
CA GLY A 156 -3.59 11.13 15.57
C GLY A 156 -3.50 12.21 14.48
N SER A 157 -3.51 13.49 14.88
CA SER A 157 -3.53 14.63 13.95
C SER A 157 -2.20 14.89 13.24
N TRP A 158 -1.09 14.37 13.78
CA TRP A 158 0.27 14.63 13.32
C TRP A 158 0.76 13.59 12.29
N GLY A 159 0.18 12.38 12.30
CA GLY A 159 0.53 11.31 11.37
C GLY A 159 0.15 11.58 9.90
N PRO A 160 -1.12 11.88 9.56
CA PRO A 160 -1.55 12.03 8.17
C PRO A 160 -0.72 13.03 7.34
N PRO A 161 -0.33 14.23 7.85
CA PRO A 161 0.57 15.13 7.12
C PRO A 161 1.97 14.54 6.84
N GLN A 162 2.49 13.72 7.74
CA GLN A 162 3.79 13.04 7.55
C GLN A 162 3.69 11.95 6.49
N PHE A 163 2.66 11.10 6.55
CA PHE A 163 2.40 10.09 5.52
C PHE A 163 2.20 10.71 4.13
N LEU A 164 1.48 11.83 4.05
CA LEU A 164 1.35 12.58 2.81
C LEU A 164 2.73 13.06 2.29
N SER A 165 3.60 13.52 3.19
CA SER A 165 4.95 13.96 2.83
C SER A 165 5.79 12.79 2.29
N HIS A 166 5.69 11.60 2.90
CA HIS A 166 6.33 10.39 2.37
C HIS A 166 5.78 9.99 1.00
N ALA A 167 4.45 10.05 0.80
CA ALA A 167 3.83 9.80 -0.51
C ALA A 167 4.36 10.76 -1.58
N ARG A 168 4.54 12.04 -1.25
CA ARG A 168 5.15 13.02 -2.16
C ARG A 168 6.61 12.69 -2.47
N MET A 169 7.38 12.23 -1.47
CA MET A 169 8.75 11.79 -1.69
C MET A 169 8.82 10.58 -2.62
N ARG A 170 7.95 9.57 -2.45
CA ARG A 170 7.86 8.43 -3.39
C ARG A 170 7.61 8.91 -4.82
N ALA A 171 6.73 9.90 -4.99
CA ALA A 171 6.43 10.44 -6.31
C ALA A 171 7.66 11.07 -6.99
N ILE A 172 8.43 11.87 -6.23
CA ILE A 172 9.66 12.54 -6.69
C ILE A 172 10.74 11.50 -7.01
N GLU A 173 10.94 10.55 -6.13
CA GLU A 173 11.99 9.55 -6.23
C GLU A 173 11.77 8.59 -7.41
N GLU A 174 10.55 8.12 -7.61
CA GLU A 174 10.26 7.19 -8.69
C GLU A 174 9.93 7.88 -10.04
N GLY A 175 9.66 9.19 -10.01
CA GLY A 175 9.13 9.92 -11.15
C GLY A 175 7.74 9.41 -11.54
N LEU A 176 6.93 9.05 -10.56
CA LEU A 176 5.61 8.44 -10.73
C LEU A 176 4.54 9.26 -10.00
N PRO A 177 3.35 9.46 -10.59
CA PRO A 177 2.23 10.00 -9.85
C PRO A 177 1.77 9.03 -8.75
N VAL A 178 1.20 9.57 -7.67
CA VAL A 178 0.65 8.79 -6.55
C VAL A 178 -0.82 9.14 -6.37
N LEU A 179 -1.67 8.12 -6.40
CA LEU A 179 -3.08 8.20 -6.07
C LEU A 179 -3.26 7.68 -4.63
N ARG A 180 -3.39 8.61 -3.68
CA ARG A 180 -3.54 8.28 -2.26
C ARG A 180 -5.01 8.38 -1.85
N ALA A 181 -5.57 7.25 -1.40
CA ALA A 181 -6.97 7.15 -0.97
C ALA A 181 -7.02 6.71 0.49
N THR A 182 -7.61 7.53 1.36
CA THR A 182 -7.58 7.28 2.81
C THR A 182 -8.96 7.33 3.43
N THR A 183 -9.24 6.48 4.43
CA THR A 183 -10.53 6.49 5.12
C THR A 183 -10.75 7.77 5.94
N THR A 184 -9.78 8.15 6.78
CA THR A 184 -9.87 9.30 7.71
C THR A 184 -8.68 10.25 7.61
N GLY A 185 -7.64 9.89 6.86
CA GLY A 185 -6.46 10.71 6.62
C GLY A 185 -6.61 11.70 5.46
N ILE A 186 -5.48 12.18 4.96
CA ILE A 186 -5.44 13.07 3.79
C ILE A 186 -5.42 12.22 2.51
N SER A 187 -6.50 12.30 1.74
CA SER A 187 -6.54 11.74 0.38
C SER A 187 -6.00 12.77 -0.61
N ALA A 188 -5.22 12.34 -1.60
CA ALA A 188 -4.57 13.26 -2.52
C ALA A 188 -4.24 12.63 -3.88
N VAL A 189 -4.23 13.48 -4.92
CA VAL A 189 -3.62 13.18 -6.22
C VAL A 189 -2.30 13.95 -6.28
N ILE A 190 -1.20 13.21 -6.38
CA ILE A 190 0.17 13.75 -6.40
C ILE A 190 0.77 13.47 -7.76
N ASP A 191 1.37 14.47 -8.40
CA ASP A 191 2.06 14.27 -9.68
C ASP A 191 3.48 13.68 -9.50
N ALA A 192 4.09 13.27 -10.61
CA ALA A 192 5.45 12.71 -10.63
C ALA A 192 6.57 13.67 -10.17
N ARG A 193 6.25 14.94 -9.85
CA ARG A 193 7.17 15.91 -9.24
C ARG A 193 6.88 16.16 -7.76
N GLY A 194 5.98 15.37 -7.16
CA GLY A 194 5.59 15.51 -5.76
C GLY A 194 4.67 16.70 -5.47
N ARG A 195 4.06 17.31 -6.49
CA ARG A 195 3.08 18.39 -6.30
C ARG A 195 1.71 17.77 -6.02
N VAL A 196 1.06 18.26 -4.97
CA VAL A 196 -0.33 17.88 -4.65
C VAL A 196 -1.25 18.66 -5.60
N LEU A 197 -1.91 17.97 -6.52
CA LEU A 197 -2.82 18.58 -7.49
C LEU A 197 -4.24 18.72 -6.94
N GLN A 198 -4.67 17.73 -6.16
CA GLN A 198 -5.96 17.69 -5.49
C GLN A 198 -5.80 17.03 -4.12
N SER A 199 -6.58 17.46 -3.13
CA SER A 199 -6.57 16.84 -1.80
C SER A 199 -7.91 16.99 -1.09
N LEU A 200 -8.25 16.00 -0.27
CA LEU A 200 -9.30 16.09 0.75
C LEU A 200 -8.65 16.12 2.13
N PRO A 201 -9.04 17.05 3.02
CA PRO A 201 -8.53 17.09 4.38
C PRO A 201 -8.87 15.82 5.17
N SER A 202 -8.11 15.57 6.23
CA SER A 202 -8.43 14.50 7.19
C SER A 202 -9.84 14.68 7.77
N HIS A 203 -10.51 13.56 8.03
CA HIS A 203 -11.86 13.50 8.59
C HIS A 203 -12.95 14.21 7.77
N VAL A 204 -12.71 14.47 6.49
CA VAL A 204 -13.71 15.02 5.57
C VAL A 204 -14.14 13.96 4.57
N ALA A 205 -15.43 13.62 4.56
CA ALA A 205 -16.00 12.76 3.54
C ALA A 205 -16.05 13.50 2.20
N GLY A 206 -15.55 12.88 1.14
CA GLY A 206 -15.54 13.48 -0.19
C GLY A 206 -15.01 12.54 -1.26
N VAL A 207 -15.00 13.03 -2.50
CA VAL A 207 -14.48 12.31 -3.67
C VAL A 207 -13.53 13.23 -4.43
N LEU A 208 -12.37 12.69 -4.81
CA LEU A 208 -11.47 13.33 -5.77
C LEU A 208 -11.71 12.72 -7.15
N ALA A 209 -12.14 13.55 -8.09
CA ALA A 209 -12.34 13.16 -9.48
C ALA A 209 -11.33 13.89 -10.37
N GLY A 210 -10.66 13.14 -11.24
CA GLY A 210 -9.62 13.68 -12.10
C GLY A 210 -9.03 12.62 -13.03
N ARG A 211 -8.00 13.02 -13.78
CA ARG A 211 -7.20 12.12 -14.59
C ARG A 211 -5.94 11.73 -13.82
N ILE A 212 -5.45 10.52 -14.06
CA ILE A 212 -4.14 10.10 -13.56
C ILE A 212 -3.08 10.99 -14.23
N PRO A 213 -2.27 11.74 -13.46
CA PRO A 213 -1.20 12.55 -14.06
C PRO A 213 -0.20 11.65 -14.79
N PRO A 214 0.49 12.13 -15.83
CA PRO A 214 1.47 11.30 -16.54
C PRO A 214 2.71 11.03 -15.66
N PRO A 215 3.37 9.87 -15.80
CA PRO A 215 4.68 9.63 -15.21
C PRO A 215 5.77 10.43 -15.92
N LEU A 216 6.90 10.58 -15.24
CA LEU A 216 8.16 11.02 -15.85
C LEU A 216 9.01 9.80 -16.24
N GLU A 217 10.07 10.07 -16.99
CA GLU A 217 11.16 9.10 -17.19
C GLU A 217 11.73 8.66 -15.83
N PRO A 218 12.24 7.41 -15.71
CA PRO A 218 12.84 6.93 -14.47
C PRO A 218 13.99 7.83 -14.03
N THR A 219 13.88 8.38 -12.82
CA THR A 219 14.88 9.26 -12.21
C THR A 219 16.17 8.50 -11.91
N LEU A 220 17.23 9.20 -11.47
CA LEU A 220 18.43 8.55 -10.96
C LEU A 220 18.13 7.67 -9.75
N PHE A 221 17.23 8.12 -8.86
CA PHE A 221 16.83 7.31 -7.71
C PHE A 221 16.05 6.07 -8.17
N ALA A 222 15.11 6.19 -9.11
CA ALA A 222 14.37 5.03 -9.63
C ALA A 222 15.28 3.96 -10.27
N ARG A 223 16.45 4.37 -10.79
CA ARG A 223 17.43 3.47 -11.44
C ARG A 223 18.40 2.81 -10.45
N PHE A 224 18.86 3.56 -9.45
CA PHE A 224 19.93 3.11 -8.53
C PHE A 224 19.43 2.81 -7.11
N GLY A 225 18.20 3.22 -6.77
CA GLY A 225 17.61 3.13 -5.45
C GLY A 225 18.52 3.68 -4.36
N ASN A 226 18.54 2.99 -3.22
CA ASN A 226 19.32 3.37 -2.06
C ASN A 226 20.85 3.30 -2.28
N LEU A 227 21.35 2.68 -3.36
CA LEU A 227 22.78 2.74 -3.69
C LEU A 227 23.25 4.17 -3.95
N LEU A 228 22.37 5.04 -4.48
CA LEU A 228 22.69 6.45 -4.68
C LEU A 228 22.92 7.15 -3.33
N SER A 229 22.05 6.91 -2.35
CA SER A 229 22.16 7.45 -0.99
C SER A 229 23.41 6.93 -0.29
N LEU A 230 23.71 5.64 -0.41
CA LEU A 230 24.93 5.04 0.13
C LEU A 230 26.20 5.62 -0.51
N GLY A 231 26.17 5.86 -1.82
CA GLY A 231 27.28 6.50 -2.53
C GLY A 231 27.59 7.91 -2.02
N TRP A 232 26.57 8.74 -1.83
CA TRP A 232 26.73 10.07 -1.23
C TRP A 232 27.24 10.01 0.21
N GLY A 233 26.72 9.07 1.02
CA GLY A 233 27.19 8.84 2.38
C GLY A 233 28.67 8.45 2.44
N ALA A 234 29.10 7.52 1.58
CA ALA A 234 30.49 7.10 1.49
C ALA A 234 31.41 8.26 1.06
N LEU A 235 30.99 9.07 0.09
CA LEU A 235 31.74 10.25 -0.34
C LEU A 235 31.88 11.28 0.79
N ALA A 236 30.79 11.58 1.50
CA ALA A 236 30.82 12.51 2.63
C ALA A 236 31.76 12.03 3.75
N LEU A 237 31.74 10.73 4.07
CA LEU A 237 32.65 10.12 5.04
C LEU A 237 34.12 10.23 4.58
N LEU A 238 34.40 9.91 3.32
CA LEU A 238 35.74 10.03 2.75
C LEU A 238 36.28 11.47 2.85
N LEU A 239 35.46 12.46 2.46
CA LEU A 239 35.82 13.87 2.55
C LEU A 239 36.08 14.31 4.00
N SER A 240 35.26 13.84 4.95
CA SER A 240 35.45 14.11 6.37
C SER A 240 36.77 13.54 6.90
N VAL A 241 37.14 12.32 6.51
CA VAL A 241 38.42 11.70 6.89
C VAL A 241 39.60 12.47 6.32
N VAL A 242 39.54 12.87 5.04
CA VAL A 242 40.60 13.65 4.38
C VAL A 242 40.76 15.02 5.05
N ALA A 243 39.66 15.74 5.30
CA ALA A 243 39.69 17.03 5.98
C ALA A 243 40.27 16.91 7.40
N SER A 244 39.85 15.89 8.15
CA SER A 244 40.32 15.65 9.52
C SER A 244 41.80 15.30 9.60
N ARG A 245 42.35 14.61 8.59
CA ARG A 245 43.79 14.31 8.50
C ARG A 245 44.61 15.55 8.16
N ARG A 246 44.10 16.42 7.28
CA ARG A 246 44.74 17.70 6.92
C ARG A 246 44.73 18.74 8.05
N ALA A 247 43.74 18.69 8.94
CA ALA A 247 43.67 19.60 10.08
C ALA A 247 44.61 19.20 11.25
N ARG A 248 45.14 17.97 11.24
CA ARG A 248 46.01 17.42 12.29
C ARG A 248 47.50 17.38 11.93
N GLY A 249 47.85 17.66 10.67
CA GLY A 249 49.22 17.74 10.18
C GLY A 249 49.52 19.16 9.73
#